data_AF-A0A3D1I912-F1
#
_entry.id   AF-A0A3D1I912-F1
#
_cell.length_a   1.000
_cell.length_b   1.000
_cell.length_c   1.000
_cell.angle_alpha   90.00
_cell.angle_beta   90.00
_cell.angle_gamma   90.00
#
_symmetry.space_group_name_H-M   'P 1'
#
loop_
_entity.id
_entity.type
_entity.pdbx_description
1 polymer ?
#
loop_
_entity_poly.entity_id
_entity_poly.type
_entity_poly.pdbx_seq_one_letter_code
_entity_poly.pdbx_strand_id
1 'polypeptide(L)'
;MNLRKIKLGFVPANRGFFSSALAAKMRGQAIDAMSALGIEVVVPSPEQTKVGCVMSIAEAEVAARLFREADVDGIVIGAVNFGDEQSAAWAVKKAGLNVPVLIFGCQEEETLTMQTPRRDAFCGLLSIGEALRQIGVPYTVATRPIAFPTDEAFKKDIDWFARVCRVVKGVRN
;
A
#
# COMPACT_ATOMS: atom_id res chain seq x y z
N MET A 1 22.60 -14.03 -15.32
CA MET A 1 21.60 -14.18 -14.25
C MET A 1 20.29 -13.61 -14.74
N ASN A 2 19.24 -14.42 -14.87
CA ASN A 2 17.90 -13.89 -15.10
C ASN A 2 17.46 -13.17 -13.83
N LEU A 3 17.34 -11.84 -13.88
CA LEU A 3 16.85 -11.07 -12.74
C LEU A 3 15.38 -11.40 -12.55
N ARG A 4 15.06 -12.13 -11.47
CA ARG A 4 13.67 -12.42 -11.07
C ARG A 4 12.92 -11.11 -10.87
N LYS A 5 11.67 -11.08 -11.35
CA LYS A 5 10.75 -9.95 -11.16
C LYS A 5 10.49 -9.73 -9.67
N ILE A 6 10.61 -8.48 -9.21
CA ILE A 6 10.29 -8.11 -7.82
C ILE A 6 8.78 -8.20 -7.61
N LYS A 7 8.38 -8.80 -6.51
CA LYS A 7 6.98 -8.92 -6.08
C LYS A 7 6.72 -7.98 -4.90
N LEU A 8 5.77 -7.07 -5.03
CA LEU A 8 5.35 -6.21 -3.91
C LEU A 8 3.91 -6.53 -3.53
N GLY A 9 3.70 -6.80 -2.24
CA GLY A 9 2.36 -6.84 -1.66
C GLY A 9 1.82 -5.42 -1.51
N PHE A 10 0.65 -5.12 -2.05
CA PHE A 10 0.05 -3.79 -1.94
C PHE A 10 -1.20 -3.83 -1.06
N VAL A 11 -1.20 -2.98 -0.02
CA VAL A 11 -2.34 -2.73 0.85
C VAL A 11 -2.93 -1.35 0.50
N PRO A 12 -3.90 -1.28 -0.43
CA PRO A 12 -4.70 -0.08 -0.64
C PRO A 12 -5.66 0.11 0.54
N ALA A 13 -5.25 0.91 1.52
CA ALA A 13 -5.99 1.16 2.75
C ALA A 13 -7.11 2.19 2.51
N ASN A 14 -8.33 1.80 2.89
CA ASN A 14 -9.52 2.65 2.88
C ASN A 14 -10.33 2.44 4.17
N ARG A 15 -11.31 3.30 4.46
CA ARG A 15 -12.19 3.21 5.62
C ARG A 15 -13.64 3.29 5.18
N GLY A 16 -14.50 2.47 5.78
CA GLY A 16 -15.82 2.10 5.23
C GLY A 16 -16.77 3.26 4.90
N PHE A 17 -16.67 4.39 5.61
CA PHE A 17 -17.53 5.57 5.39
C PHE A 17 -16.93 6.59 4.40
N PHE A 18 -15.70 6.38 3.92
CA PHE A 18 -15.09 7.20 2.86
C PHE A 18 -15.42 6.66 1.46
N SER A 19 -15.30 7.52 0.45
CA SER A 19 -15.67 7.20 -0.93
C SER A 19 -14.87 6.02 -1.48
N SER A 20 -15.56 4.91 -1.76
CA SER A 20 -14.97 3.72 -2.38
C SER A 20 -14.57 3.96 -3.83
N ALA A 21 -15.24 4.89 -4.54
CA ALA A 21 -14.88 5.24 -5.91
C ALA A 21 -13.52 5.97 -5.97
N LEU A 22 -13.28 6.91 -5.04
CA LEU A 22 -11.98 7.58 -4.93
C LEU A 22 -10.87 6.60 -4.56
N ALA A 23 -11.13 5.70 -3.60
CA ALA A 23 -10.19 4.66 -3.21
C ALA A 23 -9.85 3.73 -4.38
N ALA A 24 -10.85 3.28 -5.14
CA ALA A 24 -10.66 2.42 -6.31
C ALA A 24 -9.82 3.09 -7.40
N LYS A 25 -10.05 4.38 -7.67
CA LYS A 25 -9.28 5.17 -8.64
C LYS A 25 -7.80 5.22 -8.26
N MET A 26 -7.49 5.61 -7.03
CA MET A 26 -6.11 5.71 -6.55
C MET A 26 -5.42 4.34 -6.44
N ARG A 27 -6.16 3.31 -6.01
CA ARG A 27 -5.69 1.92 -6.03
C ARG A 27 -5.26 1.50 -7.44
N GLY A 28 -6.10 1.74 -8.45
CA GLY A 28 -5.81 1.41 -9.84
C GLY A 28 -4.55 2.11 -10.34
N GLN A 29 -4.47 3.43 -10.15
CA GLN A 29 -3.30 4.22 -10.57
C GLN A 29 -2.00 3.76 -9.89
N ALA A 30 -2.05 3.37 -8.61
CA ALA A 30 -0.88 2.84 -7.90
C ALA A 30 -0.43 1.49 -8.48
N ILE A 31 -1.38 0.59 -8.79
CA ILE A 31 -1.08 -0.70 -9.44
C ILE A 31 -0.45 -0.47 -10.81
N ASP A 32 -1.01 0.42 -11.62
CA ASP A 32 -0.50 0.73 -12.96
C ASP A 32 0.91 1.31 -12.90
N ALA A 33 1.15 2.26 -11.99
CA ALA A 33 2.46 2.88 -11.80
C ALA A 33 3.53 1.89 -11.33
N MET A 34 3.20 1.01 -10.37
CA MET A 34 4.11 -0.07 -9.95
C MET A 34 4.36 -1.07 -11.08
N SER A 35 3.31 -1.47 -11.83
CA SER A 35 3.41 -2.44 -12.92
C SER A 35 4.26 -1.91 -14.08
N ALA A 36 4.17 -0.62 -14.38
CA ALA A 36 4.97 0.06 -15.40
C ALA A 36 6.49 0.03 -15.09
N LEU A 37 6.86 -0.13 -13.81
CA LEU A 37 8.26 -0.33 -13.38
C LEU A 37 8.71 -1.79 -13.48
N GLY A 38 7.89 -2.68 -14.06
CA GLY A 38 8.18 -4.10 -14.16
C GLY A 38 8.05 -4.84 -12.82
N ILE A 39 7.29 -4.32 -11.86
CA ILE A 39 7.00 -4.96 -10.57
C ILE A 39 5.77 -5.88 -10.72
N GLU A 40 5.79 -7.03 -10.06
CA GLU A 40 4.60 -7.87 -9.89
C GLU A 40 3.86 -7.40 -8.63
N VAL A 41 2.67 -6.83 -8.81
CA VAL A 41 1.86 -6.31 -7.71
C VAL A 41 0.89 -7.37 -7.23
N VAL A 42 1.03 -7.78 -5.97
CA VAL A 42 0.14 -8.72 -5.31
C VAL A 42 -0.84 -7.92 -4.45
N VAL A 43 -2.13 -7.95 -4.79
CA VAL A 43 -3.16 -7.12 -4.16
C VAL A 43 -4.51 -7.84 -4.24
N PRO A 44 -5.39 -7.73 -3.22
CA PRO A 44 -6.73 -8.30 -3.32
C PRO A 44 -7.52 -7.75 -4.51
N SER A 45 -8.22 -8.61 -5.22
CA SER A 45 -9.11 -8.20 -6.32
C SER A 45 -10.40 -7.54 -5.79
N PRO A 46 -11.17 -6.82 -6.64
CA PRO A 46 -12.49 -6.30 -6.28
C PRO A 46 -13.52 -7.34 -5.84
N GLU A 47 -13.32 -8.61 -6.22
CA GLU A 47 -14.17 -9.74 -5.83
C GLU A 47 -13.76 -10.32 -4.47
N GLN A 48 -12.49 -10.17 -4.09
CA GLN A 48 -11.95 -10.67 -2.83
C GLN A 48 -12.19 -9.73 -1.64
N THR A 49 -12.26 -8.41 -1.90
CA THR A 49 -12.44 -7.35 -0.88
C THR A 49 -13.19 -6.17 -1.49
N LYS A 50 -13.82 -5.30 -0.69
CA LYS A 50 -14.62 -4.19 -1.23
C LYS A 50 -13.73 -3.26 -2.07
N VAL A 51 -14.01 -3.20 -3.38
CA VAL A 51 -13.23 -2.47 -4.41
C VAL A 51 -11.73 -2.82 -4.44
N GLY A 52 -11.36 -3.98 -3.94
CA GLY A 52 -9.96 -4.42 -3.87
C GLY A 52 -9.16 -3.70 -2.78
N CYS A 53 -9.83 -2.99 -1.87
CA CYS A 53 -9.24 -2.25 -0.76
C CYS A 53 -9.29 -3.03 0.54
N VAL A 54 -8.39 -2.69 1.46
CA VAL A 54 -8.36 -3.25 2.82
C VAL A 54 -8.98 -2.23 3.76
N MET A 55 -10.14 -2.57 4.34
CA MET A 55 -10.86 -1.71 5.30
C MET A 55 -11.38 -2.44 6.53
N SER A 56 -11.07 -3.73 6.67
CA SER A 56 -11.46 -4.56 7.81
C SER A 56 -10.42 -5.65 8.08
N ILE A 57 -10.47 -6.21 9.29
CA ILE A 57 -9.61 -7.33 9.70
C ILE A 57 -9.77 -8.54 8.78
N ALA A 58 -10.99 -8.85 8.33
CA ALA A 58 -11.24 -9.97 7.41
C ALA A 58 -10.55 -9.75 6.05
N GLU A 59 -10.62 -8.54 5.50
CA GLU A 59 -9.95 -8.20 4.24
C GLU A 59 -8.42 -8.13 4.41
N ALA A 60 -7.94 -7.70 5.58
CA ALA A 60 -6.53 -7.74 5.92
C ALA A 60 -5.98 -9.17 5.96
N GLU A 61 -6.76 -10.15 6.42
CA GLU A 61 -6.38 -11.56 6.39
C GLU A 61 -6.33 -12.14 4.98
N VAL A 62 -7.21 -11.69 4.08
CA VAL A 62 -7.15 -12.00 2.65
C VAL A 62 -5.85 -11.46 2.05
N ALA A 63 -5.52 -10.19 2.27
CA ALA A 63 -4.28 -9.58 1.81
C ALA A 63 -3.05 -10.31 2.35
N ALA A 64 -3.02 -10.59 3.66
CA ALA A 64 -1.93 -11.31 4.31
C ALA A 64 -1.70 -12.71 3.72
N ARG A 65 -2.79 -13.44 3.42
CA ARG A 65 -2.72 -14.75 2.76
C ARG A 65 -2.11 -14.63 1.37
N LEU A 66 -2.58 -13.71 0.54
CA LEU A 66 -2.04 -13.48 -0.80
C LEU A 66 -0.55 -13.15 -0.76
N PHE A 67 -0.13 -12.32 0.20
CA PHE A 67 1.28 -11.95 0.33
C PHE A 67 2.16 -13.15 0.69
N ARG A 68 1.70 -14.01 1.61
CA ARG A 68 2.41 -15.24 1.98
C ARG A 68 2.52 -16.22 0.82
N GLU A 69 1.40 -16.50 0.15
CA GLU A 69 1.35 -17.42 -0.98
C GLU A 69 2.25 -16.98 -2.13
N ALA A 70 2.34 -15.67 -2.36
CA ALA A 70 3.18 -15.11 -3.42
C ALA A 70 4.66 -14.95 -3.04
N ASP A 71 5.03 -15.11 -1.76
CA ASP A 71 6.37 -14.83 -1.22
C ASP A 71 6.86 -13.44 -1.66
N VAL A 72 6.09 -12.39 -1.32
CA VAL A 72 6.40 -11.02 -1.72
C VAL A 72 7.74 -10.54 -1.12
N ASP A 73 8.47 -9.73 -1.87
CA ASP A 73 9.80 -9.21 -1.50
C ASP A 73 9.72 -7.94 -0.62
N GLY A 74 8.55 -7.30 -0.58
CA GLY A 74 8.26 -6.09 0.18
C GLY A 74 6.77 -5.81 0.24
N ILE A 75 6.34 -4.96 1.17
CA ILE A 75 4.94 -4.53 1.30
C ILE A 75 4.87 -3.01 1.14
N VAL A 76 3.94 -2.55 0.31
CA VAL A 76 3.58 -1.14 0.16
C VAL A 76 2.19 -0.93 0.75
N ILE A 77 2.01 0.06 1.62
CA ILE A 77 0.71 0.46 2.15
C ILE A 77 0.39 1.86 1.62
N GLY A 78 -0.70 1.98 0.87
CA GLY A 78 -1.17 3.25 0.36
C GLY A 78 -2.46 3.67 1.04
N ALA A 79 -2.47 4.81 1.73
CA ALA A 79 -3.70 5.50 2.10
C ALA A 79 -4.36 6.06 0.83
N VAL A 80 -5.09 5.21 0.11
CA VAL A 80 -5.79 5.54 -1.14
C VAL A 80 -7.05 6.37 -0.90
N ASN A 81 -7.54 6.34 0.34
CA ASN A 81 -8.36 7.38 0.94
C ASN A 81 -7.93 7.52 2.43
N PHE A 82 -8.82 7.80 3.38
CA PHE A 82 -8.51 7.56 4.79
C PHE A 82 -8.33 6.05 4.98
N GLY A 83 -7.10 5.61 5.24
CA GLY A 83 -6.81 4.19 5.44
C GLY A 83 -7.22 3.69 6.82
N ASP A 84 -7.83 2.51 6.89
CA ASP A 84 -8.04 1.85 8.18
C ASP A 84 -6.72 1.28 8.71
N GLU A 85 -6.16 1.96 9.72
CA GLU A 85 -4.84 1.67 10.26
C GLU A 85 -4.70 0.29 10.91
N GLN A 86 -5.75 -0.16 11.60
CA GLN A 86 -5.76 -1.46 12.26
C GLN A 86 -5.72 -2.58 11.23
N SER A 87 -6.53 -2.48 10.17
CA SER A 87 -6.55 -3.46 9.09
C SER A 87 -5.23 -3.46 8.31
N ALA A 88 -4.65 -2.28 8.03
CA ALA A 88 -3.35 -2.18 7.37
C ALA A 88 -2.23 -2.83 8.19
N ALA A 89 -2.14 -2.51 9.49
CA ALA A 89 -1.15 -3.10 10.39
C ALA A 89 -1.37 -4.61 10.57
N TRP A 90 -2.64 -5.05 10.64
CA TRP A 90 -2.98 -6.47 10.73
C TRP A 90 -2.56 -7.26 9.50
N ALA A 91 -2.71 -6.70 8.30
CA ALA A 91 -2.28 -7.35 7.05
C ALA A 91 -0.78 -7.64 7.08
N VAL A 92 0.04 -6.68 7.52
CA VAL A 92 1.50 -6.88 7.65
C VAL A 92 1.82 -7.91 8.73
N LYS A 93 1.22 -7.76 9.93
CA LYS A 93 1.45 -8.66 11.05
C LYS A 93 1.11 -10.10 10.70
N LYS A 94 -0.02 -10.33 10.02
CA LYS A 94 -0.46 -11.65 9.61
C LYS A 94 0.30 -12.17 8.40
N ALA A 95 0.80 -11.32 7.51
CA ALA A 95 1.69 -11.76 6.44
C ALA A 95 2.94 -12.42 7.04
N GLY A 96 3.51 -11.84 8.10
CA GLY A 96 4.57 -12.50 8.88
C GLY A 96 5.87 -12.77 8.10
N LEU A 97 6.05 -12.11 6.95
CA LEU A 97 7.17 -12.32 6.02
C LEU A 97 8.44 -11.57 6.44
N ASN A 98 8.34 -10.69 7.43
CA ASN A 98 9.42 -9.84 7.90
C ASN A 98 10.07 -9.00 6.77
N VAL A 99 9.37 -8.67 5.69
CA VAL A 99 9.94 -7.94 4.54
C VAL A 99 9.88 -6.41 4.74
N PRO A 100 10.65 -5.61 3.99
CA PRO A 100 10.56 -4.15 4.06
C PRO A 100 9.13 -3.64 3.85
N VAL A 101 8.78 -2.54 4.53
CA VAL A 101 7.47 -1.89 4.43
C VAL A 101 7.64 -0.43 4.03
N LEU A 102 6.92 0.01 3.00
CA LEU A 102 6.81 1.40 2.57
C LEU A 102 5.38 1.90 2.77
N ILE A 103 5.21 3.13 3.27
CA ILE A 103 3.90 3.79 3.39
C ILE A 103 3.84 5.10 2.60
N PHE A 104 2.69 5.38 2.00
CA PHE A 104 2.37 6.64 1.31
C PHE A 104 0.87 6.96 1.39
N GLY A 105 0.48 8.18 1.05
CA GLY A 105 -0.93 8.59 0.91
C GLY A 105 -1.20 9.28 -0.42
N CYS A 106 -2.46 9.24 -0.86
CA CYS A 106 -2.87 9.83 -2.14
C CYS A 106 -3.35 11.28 -1.99
N GLN A 107 -2.83 12.16 -2.84
CA GLN A 107 -3.12 13.61 -2.86
C GLN A 107 -4.59 13.94 -3.12
N GLU A 108 -5.13 15.00 -2.52
CA GLU A 108 -6.47 15.54 -2.86
C GLU A 108 -6.50 16.09 -4.30
N GLU A 109 -7.60 15.86 -5.00
CA GLU A 109 -7.79 16.31 -6.40
C GLU A 109 -8.24 17.77 -6.50
N GLU A 110 -8.94 18.24 -5.49
CA GLU A 110 -9.50 19.59 -5.44
C GLU A 110 -9.57 20.11 -4.00
N THR A 111 -9.80 21.41 -3.85
CA THR A 111 -10.09 22.00 -2.55
C THR A 111 -11.42 21.47 -2.04
N LEU A 112 -11.43 20.96 -0.79
CA LEU A 112 -12.61 20.36 -0.20
C LEU A 112 -13.73 21.39 -0.01
N THR A 113 -14.91 21.07 -0.53
CA THR A 113 -16.18 21.75 -0.25
C THR A 113 -17.13 20.79 0.47
N MET A 114 -18.30 21.29 0.94
CA MET A 114 -19.31 20.43 1.57
C MET A 114 -19.88 19.35 0.64
N GLN A 115 -19.71 19.52 -0.68
CA GLN A 115 -20.19 18.59 -1.70
C GLN A 115 -19.09 17.68 -2.24
N THR A 116 -17.82 18.01 -2.02
CA THR A 116 -16.68 17.22 -2.49
C THR A 116 -16.63 15.89 -1.74
N PRO A 117 -16.59 14.74 -2.45
CA PRO A 117 -16.31 13.46 -1.82
C PRO A 117 -14.93 13.53 -1.15
N ARG A 118 -14.91 13.50 0.19
CA ARG A 118 -13.69 13.71 0.96
C ARG A 118 -12.69 12.57 0.74
N ARG A 119 -11.44 12.95 0.52
CA ARG A 119 -10.28 12.13 0.85
C ARG A 119 -9.56 12.73 2.05
N ASP A 120 -8.95 11.86 2.85
CA ASP A 120 -8.19 12.26 4.05
C ASP A 120 -7.01 11.31 4.26
N ALA A 121 -6.25 11.15 3.18
CA ALA A 121 -5.14 10.22 3.11
C ALA A 121 -3.98 10.63 4.02
N PHE A 122 -3.80 11.93 4.29
CA PHE A 122 -2.74 12.38 5.18
C PHE A 122 -2.98 11.95 6.62
N CYS A 123 -4.19 12.15 7.17
CA CYS A 123 -4.51 11.63 8.49
C CYS A 123 -4.45 10.10 8.53
N GLY A 124 -4.98 9.43 7.49
CA GLY A 124 -4.89 7.98 7.38
C GLY A 124 -3.44 7.46 7.37
N LEU A 125 -2.52 8.14 6.68
CA LEU A 125 -1.10 7.81 6.63
C LEU A 125 -0.45 7.89 8.02
N LEU A 126 -0.73 8.96 8.77
CA LEU A 126 -0.25 9.12 10.14
C LEU A 126 -0.78 8.01 11.06
N SER A 127 -2.08 7.69 10.96
CA SER A 127 -2.70 6.61 11.73
C SER A 127 -2.08 5.25 11.40
N ILE A 128 -1.85 4.95 10.11
CA ILE A 128 -1.17 3.72 9.68
C ILE A 128 0.25 3.64 10.26
N GLY A 129 1.03 4.72 10.16
CA GLY A 129 2.38 4.78 10.70
C GLY A 129 2.42 4.53 12.21
N GLU A 130 1.46 5.09 12.95
CA GLU A 130 1.34 4.85 14.39
C GLU A 130 0.96 3.39 14.71
N ALA A 131 -0.01 2.82 14.00
CA ALA A 131 -0.40 1.42 14.20
C ALA A 131 0.76 0.44 13.94
N LEU A 132 1.55 0.67 12.87
CA LEU A 132 2.75 -0.12 12.58
C LEU A 132 3.79 -0.01 13.69
N ARG A 133 4.01 1.22 14.18
CA ARG A 133 4.94 1.49 15.30
C ARG A 133 4.52 0.74 16.57
N GLN A 134 3.23 0.74 16.90
CA GLN A 134 2.70 0.05 18.08
C GLN A 134 2.90 -1.47 18.05
N ILE A 135 2.92 -2.08 16.86
CA ILE A 135 3.17 -3.51 16.69
C ILE A 135 4.64 -3.84 16.39
N GLY A 136 5.55 -2.86 16.48
CA GLY A 136 6.98 -3.06 16.28
C GLY A 136 7.40 -3.32 14.84
N VAL A 137 6.58 -2.95 13.85
CA VAL A 137 6.93 -3.10 12.44
C VAL A 137 7.73 -1.89 11.96
N PRO A 138 8.99 -2.07 11.52
CA PRO A 138 9.75 -0.99 10.91
C PRO A 138 9.16 -0.68 9.52
N TYR A 139 9.02 0.61 9.22
CA TYR A 139 8.54 1.08 7.93
C TYR A 139 9.31 2.31 7.47
N THR A 140 9.25 2.58 6.17
CA THR A 140 9.72 3.81 5.54
C THR A 140 8.54 4.61 5.02
N VAL A 141 8.60 5.93 5.10
CA VAL A 141 7.63 6.83 4.45
C VAL A 141 8.21 7.27 3.10
N ALA A 142 7.36 7.33 2.07
CA ALA A 142 7.72 7.90 0.77
C ALA A 142 8.34 9.31 0.93
N THR A 143 9.32 9.66 0.07
CA THR A 143 10.03 10.95 0.16
C THR A 143 9.08 12.13 -0.02
N ARG A 144 8.05 11.93 -0.85
CA ARG A 144 6.85 12.76 -0.87
C ARG A 144 5.70 11.96 -0.26
N PRO A 145 5.37 12.15 1.04
CA PRO A 145 4.41 11.30 1.74
C PRO A 145 3.01 11.31 1.13
N ILE A 146 2.63 12.45 0.53
CA ILE A 146 1.35 12.64 -0.15
C ILE A 146 1.59 13.04 -1.61
N ALA A 147 1.19 12.17 -2.54
CA ALA A 147 1.39 12.35 -3.97
C ALA A 147 0.27 11.66 -4.77
N PHE A 148 0.12 11.99 -6.05
CA PHE A 148 -0.63 11.11 -6.94
C PHE A 148 0.24 9.92 -7.33
N PRO A 149 -0.33 8.71 -7.48
CA PRO A 149 0.45 7.57 -7.99
C PRO A 149 0.98 7.79 -9.42
N THR A 150 0.39 8.72 -10.16
CA THR A 150 0.85 9.14 -11.49
C THR A 150 2.07 10.07 -11.44
N ASP A 151 2.41 10.63 -10.28
CA ASP A 151 3.53 11.55 -10.13
C ASP A 151 4.88 10.83 -10.29
N GLU A 152 5.85 11.52 -10.90
CA GLU A 152 7.22 11.01 -11.01
C GLU A 152 7.88 10.78 -9.64
N ALA A 153 7.49 11.54 -8.61
CA ALA A 153 7.97 11.32 -7.25
C ALA A 153 7.57 9.94 -6.72
N PHE A 154 6.32 9.52 -6.94
CA PHE A 154 5.84 8.20 -6.54
C PHE A 154 6.61 7.09 -7.24
N LYS A 155 6.80 7.20 -8.57
CA LYS A 155 7.54 6.19 -9.35
C LYS A 155 9.00 6.05 -8.86
N LYS A 156 9.66 7.17 -8.54
CA LYS A 156 11.03 7.17 -8.00
C LYS A 156 11.09 6.49 -6.63
N ASP A 157 10.14 6.76 -5.74
CA ASP A 157 10.07 6.11 -4.42
C ASP A 157 9.83 4.61 -4.54
N ILE A 158 8.93 4.18 -5.43
CA ILE A 158 8.68 2.75 -5.69
C ILE A 158 9.89 2.06 -6.30
N ASP A 159 10.56 2.65 -7.31
CA ASP A 159 11.76 2.07 -7.92
C ASP A 159 12.88 1.91 -6.87
N TRP A 160 13.12 2.96 -6.08
CA TRP A 160 14.07 2.91 -4.97
C TRP A 160 13.71 1.80 -3.98
N PHE A 161 12.45 1.73 -3.54
CA PHE A 161 12.00 0.72 -2.60
C PHE A 161 12.12 -0.72 -3.15
N ALA A 162 11.82 -0.92 -4.43
CA ALA A 162 12.01 -2.22 -5.10
C ALA A 162 13.49 -2.65 -5.11
N ARG A 163 14.43 -1.72 -5.28
CA ARG A 163 15.87 -1.98 -5.16
C ARG A 163 16.27 -2.33 -3.73
N VAL A 164 15.70 -1.67 -2.72
CA VAL A 164 15.89 -2.02 -1.30
C VAL A 164 15.41 -3.45 -1.03
N CYS A 165 14.20 -3.81 -1.48
CA CYS A 165 13.66 -5.15 -1.33
C CYS A 165 14.58 -6.21 -1.97
N ARG A 166 15.13 -5.91 -3.16
CA ARG A 166 16.11 -6.78 -3.83
C ARG A 166 17.36 -7.02 -2.98
N VAL A 167 17.93 -5.97 -2.38
CA VAL A 167 19.12 -6.08 -1.52
C VAL A 167 18.80 -6.89 -0.27
N VAL A 168 17.70 -6.58 0.42
CA VAL A 168 17.29 -7.28 1.65
C VAL A 168 17.08 -8.77 1.38
N LYS A 169 16.44 -9.14 0.26
CA LYS A 169 16.29 -10.54 -0.14
C LYS A 169 17.64 -11.21 -0.42
N GLY A 170 18.56 -10.52 -1.09
CA GLY A 170 19.89 -11.04 -1.38
C GLY A 170 20.74 -11.29 -0.13
N VAL A 171 20.57 -10.49 0.93
CA VAL A 171 21.31 -10.64 2.21
C VAL A 171 20.72 -11.73 3.11
N ARG A 172 19.42 -12.03 2.98
CA ARG A 172 18.73 -13.05 3.79
C ARG A 172 18.90 -14.48 3.29
N ASN A 173 19.35 -14.64 2.04
CA ASN A 173 19.55 -15.93 1.39
C ASN A 173 20.96 -16.47 1.63
#